data_AF-A0AB35WY89-F1
#
_entry.id   AF-A0AB35WY89-F1
#
_cell.length_a   1.000
_cell.length_b   1.000
_cell.length_c   1.000
_cell.angle_alpha   90.00
_cell.angle_beta   90.00
_cell.angle_gamma   90.00
#
_symmetry.space_group_name_H-M   'P 1'
#
loop_
_entity.id
_entity.type
_entity.pdbx_description
1 polymer ?
#
loop_
_entity_poly.entity_id
_entity_poly.type
_entity_poly.pdbx_seq_one_letter_code
_entity_poly.pdbx_strand_id
1 'polypeptide(L)'
;MESREISELKKVVNSHASDIQALTALVYGLLAQLHETQGEAGIAAAEIRTQTIAKSLGSPFSVRPNNALITKLIAAAKQPM
;
A
#
# COMPACT_ATOMS: atom_id res chain seq x y z
N MET A 1 17.07 -27.44 -17.81
CA MET A 1 15.62 -27.42 -18.04
C MET A 1 14.98 -27.02 -16.72
N GLU A 2 14.37 -25.84 -16.64
CA GLU A 2 13.77 -25.37 -15.38
C GLU A 2 12.57 -26.26 -15.03
N SER A 3 12.42 -26.66 -13.76
CA SER A 3 11.30 -27.53 -13.39
C SER A 3 9.98 -26.77 -13.56
N ARG A 4 8.93 -27.49 -13.95
CA ARG A 4 7.58 -26.93 -14.09
C ARG A 4 7.13 -26.22 -12.81
N GLU A 5 7.50 -26.75 -11.65
CA GLU A 5 7.21 -26.17 -10.33
C GLU A 5 7.86 -24.80 -10.12
N ILE A 6 9.13 -24.63 -10.51
CA ILE A 6 9.83 -23.34 -10.41
C ILE A 6 9.17 -22.30 -11.33
N SER A 7 8.75 -22.70 -12.53
CA SER A 7 8.05 -21.81 -13.47
C SER A 7 6.70 -21.33 -12.92
N GLU A 8 5.90 -22.22 -12.35
CA GLU A 8 4.62 -21.85 -11.71
C GLU A 8 4.83 -20.98 -10.48
N LEU A 9 5.83 -21.27 -9.64
CA LEU A 9 6.16 -20.45 -8.49
C LEU A 9 6.53 -19.01 -8.92
N LYS A 10 7.35 -18.87 -9.97
CA LYS A 10 7.70 -17.55 -10.53
C LYS A 10 6.48 -16.78 -11.02
N LYS A 11 5.53 -17.44 -11.68
CA LYS A 11 4.29 -16.79 -12.15
C LYS A 11 3.49 -16.23 -10.98
N VAL A 12 3.30 -17.02 -9.91
CA VAL A 12 2.55 -16.59 -8.72
C VAL A 12 3.24 -15.40 -8.05
N VAL A 13 4.56 -15.50 -7.85
CA VAL A 13 5.36 -14.42 -7.24
C VAL A 13 5.28 -13.14 -8.08
N ASN A 14 5.44 -13.24 -9.40
CA ASN A 14 5.36 -12.09 -10.29
C ASN A 14 3.95 -11.47 -10.33
N SER A 15 2.90 -12.29 -10.29
CA SER A 15 1.52 -11.81 -10.19
C SER A 15 1.33 -11.01 -8.90
N HIS A 16 1.75 -11.56 -7.75
CA HIS A 16 1.66 -10.84 -6.47
C HIS A 16 2.46 -9.55 -6.47
N ALA A 17 3.65 -9.53 -7.06
CA ALA A 17 4.44 -8.32 -7.21
C ALA A 17 3.70 -7.26 -8.06
N SER A 18 3.08 -7.68 -9.16
CA SER A 18 2.27 -6.81 -10.01
C SER A 18 1.05 -6.25 -9.28
N ASP A 19 0.36 -7.08 -8.49
CA ASP A 19 -0.81 -6.66 -7.70
C ASP A 19 -0.40 -5.61 -6.66
N ILE A 20 0.74 -5.80 -5.98
CA ILE A 20 1.29 -4.83 -5.03
C ILE A 20 1.65 -3.52 -5.74
N GLN A 21 2.26 -3.57 -6.93
CA GLN A 21 2.57 -2.38 -7.72
C GLN A 21 1.30 -1.62 -8.14
N ALA A 22 0.26 -2.33 -8.58
CA ALA A 22 -1.02 -1.73 -8.96
C ALA A 22 -1.69 -1.04 -7.76
N LEU A 23 -1.75 -1.70 -6.61
CA LEU A 23 -2.29 -1.12 -5.38
C LEU A 23 -1.48 0.10 -4.93
N THR A 24 -0.14 0.02 -5.04
CA THR A 24 0.75 1.12 -4.69
C THR A 24 0.48 2.34 -5.57
N ALA A 25 0.42 2.16 -6.89
CA ALA A 25 0.12 3.24 -7.84
C ALA A 25 -1.24 3.89 -7.56
N LEU A 26 -2.27 3.09 -7.28
CA LEU A 26 -3.60 3.59 -6.92
C LEU A 26 -3.57 4.44 -5.65
N VAL A 27 -2.88 3.97 -4.60
CA VAL A 27 -2.74 4.70 -3.32
C VAL A 27 -2.01 6.03 -3.54
N TYR A 28 -0.93 6.05 -4.33
CA TYR A 28 -0.22 7.28 -4.66
C TYR A 28 -1.11 8.28 -5.40
N GLY A 29 -1.84 7.84 -6.44
CA GLY A 29 -2.75 8.70 -7.18
C GLY A 29 -3.86 9.29 -6.31
N LEU A 30 -4.45 8.49 -5.43
CA LEU A 30 -5.49 8.95 -4.51
C LEU A 30 -4.96 9.95 -3.47
N LEU A 31 -3.76 9.70 -2.93
CA LEU A 31 -3.14 10.61 -1.97
C LEU A 31 -2.73 11.92 -2.65
N ALA A 32 -2.18 11.89 -3.86
CA ALA A 32 -1.87 13.09 -4.63
C ALA A 32 -3.13 13.92 -4.89
N GLN A 33 -4.22 13.30 -5.35
CA GLN A 33 -5.51 13.97 -5.53
C GLN A 33 -6.07 14.54 -4.22
N LEU A 34 -5.90 13.81 -3.11
CA LEU A 34 -6.34 14.27 -1.79
C LEU A 34 -5.53 15.48 -1.32
N HIS A 35 -4.22 15.49 -1.55
CA HIS A 35 -3.37 16.64 -1.27
C HIS A 35 -3.75 17.85 -2.12
N GLU A 36 -3.99 17.65 -3.42
CA GLU A 36 -4.42 18.71 -4.32
C GLU A 36 -5.74 19.35 -3.88
N THR A 37 -6.69 18.52 -3.42
CA THR A 37 -8.06 19.00 -3.07
C THR A 37 -8.21 19.48 -1.63
N GLN A 38 -7.42 18.97 -0.68
CA GLN A 38 -7.59 19.21 0.77
C GLN A 38 -6.31 19.62 1.49
N GLY A 39 -5.18 19.70 0.78
CA GLY A 39 -3.86 20.04 1.32
C GLY A 39 -3.37 19.07 2.39
N GLU A 40 -2.46 19.55 3.23
CA GLU A 40 -1.85 18.78 4.32
C GLU A 40 -2.89 18.27 5.35
N ALA A 41 -3.98 19.01 5.55
CA ALA A 41 -5.03 18.62 6.48
C ALA A 41 -5.77 17.36 6.02
N GLY A 42 -6.06 17.24 4.72
CA GLY A 42 -6.67 16.04 4.15
C GLY A 42 -5.76 14.81 4.28
N ILE A 43 -4.47 14.98 4.02
CA ILE A 43 -3.48 13.90 4.17
C ILE A 43 -3.36 13.44 5.63
N ALA A 44 -3.28 14.36 6.58
CA ALA A 44 -3.22 14.02 8.01
C ALA A 44 -4.49 13.26 8.46
N ALA A 45 -5.67 13.70 8.00
CA ALA A 45 -6.93 13.01 8.29
C ALA A 45 -6.95 11.60 7.69
N ALA A 46 -6.46 11.42 6.46
CA ALA A 46 -6.36 10.11 5.82
C ALA A 46 -5.37 9.19 6.55
N GLU A 47 -4.25 9.70 7.04
CA GLU A 47 -3.29 8.93 7.84
C GLU A 47 -3.93 8.39 9.11
N ILE A 48 -4.61 9.24 9.89
CA ILE A 48 -5.29 8.85 11.13
C ILE A 48 -6.35 7.78 10.86
N ARG A 49 -7.17 7.95 9.82
CA ARG A 49 -8.19 6.97 9.42
C ARG A 49 -7.56 5.65 9.00
N THR A 50 -6.51 5.69 8.19
CA THR A 50 -5.80 4.50 7.72
C THR A 50 -5.18 3.73 8.89
N GLN A 51 -4.53 4.42 9.83
CA GLN A 51 -3.98 3.79 11.03
C GLN A 51 -5.07 3.17 11.93
N THR A 52 -6.24 3.81 12.02
CA THR A 52 -7.37 3.28 12.77
C THR A 52 -7.89 1.98 12.16
N ILE A 53 -8.07 1.97 10.84
CA ILE A 53 -8.51 0.78 10.09
C ILE A 53 -7.44 -0.32 10.16
N ALA A 54 -6.16 0.03 10.05
CA ALA A 54 -5.05 -0.91 10.15
C ALA A 54 -5.04 -1.65 11.49
N LYS A 55 -5.37 -0.96 12.58
CA LYS A 55 -5.51 -1.58 13.92
C LYS A 55 -6.68 -2.58 13.96
N SER A 56 -7.79 -2.30 13.28
CA SER A 56 -8.97 -3.19 13.24
C SER A 56 -8.84 -4.35 12.25
N LEU A 57 -7.99 -4.24 11.22
CA LEU A 57 -7.74 -5.30 10.24
C LEU A 57 -6.83 -6.42 10.75
N GLY A 58 -6.17 -6.23 11.90
CA GLY A 58 -5.30 -7.24 12.47
C GLY A 58 -6.04 -8.57 12.69
N SER A 59 -5.55 -9.62 12.05
CA SER A 59 -6.10 -10.97 12.24
C SER A 59 -5.55 -11.59 13.54
N PRO A 60 -6.33 -12.45 14.24
CA PRO A 60 -5.81 -13.32 15.29
C PRO A 60 -4.65 -14.19 14.81
N PHE A 61 -4.58 -14.46 13.50
CA PHE A 61 -3.57 -15.30 12.84
C PHE A 61 -2.30 -14.53 12.46
N SER A 62 -1.88 -13.56 13.28
CA SER A 62 -0.57 -12.86 13.24
C SER A 62 -0.26 -11.92 12.07
N VAL A 63 -1.06 -11.90 10.99
CA VAL A 63 -0.87 -10.92 9.91
C VAL A 63 -1.51 -9.58 10.29
N ARG A 64 -0.69 -8.53 10.31
CA ARG A 64 -1.13 -7.15 10.59
C ARG A 64 -0.59 -6.19 9.52
N PRO A 65 -1.34 -5.16 9.15
CA PRO A 65 -0.82 -4.09 8.30
C PRO A 65 0.44 -3.47 8.91
N ASN A 66 1.45 -3.21 8.06
CA ASN A 66 2.71 -2.62 8.50
C ASN A 66 2.56 -1.10 8.65
N ASN A 67 2.37 -0.64 9.89
CA ASN A 67 2.19 0.78 10.18
C ASN A 67 3.35 1.66 9.70
N ALA A 68 4.60 1.17 9.78
CA ALA A 68 5.76 1.92 9.30
C ALA A 68 5.73 2.09 7.78
N LEU A 69 5.23 1.10 7.04
CA LEU A 69 5.04 1.21 5.60
C LEU A 69 3.92 2.18 5.25
N ILE A 70 2.81 2.18 6.01
CA ILE A 70 1.69 3.12 5.82
C ILE A 70 2.18 4.57 5.91
N THR A 71 2.90 4.92 6.98
CA THR A 71 3.43 6.29 7.16
C THR A 71 4.42 6.66 6.04
N LYS A 72 5.26 5.72 5.58
CA LYS A 72 6.18 5.98 4.45
C LYS A 72 5.43 6.28 3.15
N LEU A 73 4.40 5.51 2.81
CA LEU A 73 3.61 5.70 1.60
C LEU A 73 2.92 7.07 1.62
N ILE A 74 2.36 7.46 2.77
CA ILE A 74 1.71 8.75 2.95
C ILE A 74 2.71 9.91 2.83
N ALA A 75 3.88 9.80 3.45
CA ALA A 75 4.92 10.82 3.33
C ALA A 75 5.42 10.99 1.90
N ALA A 76 5.59 9.89 1.16
CA ALA A 76 6.04 9.93 -0.24
C ALA A 76 5.00 10.59 -1.15
N ALA A 77 3.70 10.43 -0.88
CA ALA A 77 2.65 11.06 -1.68
C ALA A 77 2.53 12.59 -1.49
N LYS A 78 3.16 13.15 -0.44
CA LYS A 78 3.27 14.62 -0.27
C LYS A 78 4.30 15.24 -1.23
N GLN A 79 5.14 14.42 -1.83
CA GLN A 79 6.13 14.87 -2.81
C GLN A 79 5.51 14.73 -4.20
N PRO A 80 5.44 15.82 -5.00
CA PRO A 80 5.01 15.68 -6.39
C PRO A 80 5.96 14.71 -7.10
N MET A 81 5.39 13.68 -7.75
CA MET A 81 6.14 12.78 -8.64
C MET A 81 6.43 13.46 -9.96
#